data_AF-R0HE37-F1
#
_entry.id   AF-R0HE37-F1
#
_cell.length_a   1.000
_cell.length_b   1.000
_cell.length_c   1.000
_cell.angle_alpha   90.00
_cell.angle_beta   90.00
_cell.angle_gamma   90.00
#
_symmetry.space_group_name_H-M   'P 1'
#
loop_
_entity.id
_entity.type
_entity.pdbx_description
1 polymer ?
#
loop_
_entity_poly.entity_id
_entity_poly.type
_entity_poly.pdbx_seq_one_letter_code
_entity_poly.pdbx_strand_id
1 'polypeptide(L)'
;YIIFEDLKLPPELNTPKSSANTRSSVFVMPTRGMHVNQIWSQKSSPAAEQAAAGSFDTAMRLLHRQLGIKNFVPLRSMFLDLFTGSHSYLRALSSSPVVSLAIERGWNKSASPNVRGPPALVYHFSQLEEKLKAGYKATTTGKFTEALRIFLSILHTIPLDVVESRREVNEVKELIIIVKEYILGLQMELKRREMKGDSTRQQELAAYFTHCNLQTPHLRLTLLSAMSICYKVKNLATTSNFARRFVTQRLTSKTPN
;
A
#
# COMPACT_ATOMS: atom_id res chain seq x y z
N TYR A 1 -25.73 -31.94 44.52
CA TYR A 1 -24.61 -31.99 43.56
C TYR A 1 -24.06 -30.58 43.42
N ILE A 2 -23.00 -30.27 44.19
CA ILE A 2 -22.28 -29.01 44.10
C ILE A 2 -21.15 -29.26 43.09
N ILE A 3 -21.14 -28.47 42.02
CA ILE A 3 -20.14 -28.52 40.95
C ILE A 3 -18.83 -28.00 41.53
N PHE A 4 -17.78 -28.82 41.54
CA PHE A 4 -16.42 -28.38 41.78
C PHE A 4 -16.01 -27.50 40.58
N GLU A 5 -16.04 -26.18 40.75
CA GLU A 5 -15.30 -25.27 39.86
C GLU A 5 -13.81 -25.55 40.02
N ASP A 6 -13.13 -25.77 38.89
CA ASP A 6 -11.69 -26.00 38.78
C ASP A 6 -10.87 -24.91 39.50
N LEU A 7 -10.44 -25.19 40.73
CA LEU A 7 -9.41 -24.43 41.40
C LEU A 7 -8.08 -24.64 40.67
N LYS A 8 -7.65 -23.66 39.87
CA LYS A 8 -6.27 -23.62 39.36
C LYS A 8 -5.30 -23.56 40.54
N LEU A 9 -4.58 -24.65 40.77
CA LEU A 9 -3.47 -24.70 41.71
C LEU A 9 -2.45 -23.59 41.34
N PRO A 10 -1.99 -22.78 42.32
CA PRO A 10 -0.89 -21.85 42.08
C PRO A 10 0.34 -22.62 41.62
N PRO A 11 1.18 -22.05 40.72
CA PRO A 11 2.38 -22.73 40.27
C PRO A 11 3.23 -23.07 41.51
N GLU A 12 3.55 -24.35 41.69
CA GLU A 12 4.40 -24.78 42.79
C GLU A 12 5.68 -23.96 42.76
N LEU A 13 5.88 -23.13 43.79
CA LEU A 13 7.17 -22.52 44.04
C LEU A 13 8.14 -23.67 44.31
N ASN A 14 8.91 -24.03 43.29
CA ASN A 14 10.18 -24.72 43.46
C ASN A 14 11.05 -23.85 44.35
N THR A 15 10.84 -23.95 45.66
CA THR A 15 11.76 -23.47 46.67
C THR A 15 12.91 -24.47 46.66
N PRO A 16 14.09 -24.13 46.15
CA PRO A 16 15.23 -24.99 46.38
C PRO A 16 15.41 -25.06 47.89
N LYS A 17 15.43 -26.27 48.46
CA LYS A 17 15.78 -26.51 49.86
C LYS A 17 17.21 -26.01 50.07
N SER A 18 17.33 -24.73 50.41
CA SER A 18 18.59 -24.11 50.81
C SER A 18 18.88 -24.57 52.23
N SER A 19 19.72 -25.58 52.37
CA SER A 19 20.48 -25.79 53.60
C SER A 19 21.17 -24.48 53.97
N ALA A 20 20.79 -23.92 55.12
CA ALA A 20 21.30 -22.65 55.61
C ALA A 20 22.82 -22.72 55.79
N ASN A 21 23.56 -21.96 54.97
CA ASN A 21 24.80 -21.35 55.42
C ASN A 21 25.13 -20.07 54.60
N THR A 22 25.29 -18.98 55.34
CA THR A 22 26.11 -17.79 55.04
C THR A 22 25.69 -16.87 53.87
N ARG A 23 25.01 -15.79 54.23
CA ARG A 23 25.12 -14.41 53.70
C ARG A 23 25.65 -14.23 52.26
N SER A 24 24.84 -14.60 51.28
CA SER A 24 24.64 -13.81 50.06
C SER A 24 23.39 -14.35 49.39
N SER A 25 22.31 -13.57 49.33
CA SER A 25 21.26 -13.86 48.36
C SER A 25 21.94 -13.92 46.99
N VAL A 26 22.08 -15.12 46.41
CA VAL A 26 22.72 -15.29 45.11
C VAL A 26 21.92 -14.45 44.12
N PHE A 27 22.52 -13.36 43.65
CA PHE A 27 21.89 -12.51 42.65
C PHE A 27 21.85 -13.31 41.34
N VAL A 28 20.64 -13.64 40.89
CA VAL A 28 20.40 -14.27 39.61
C VAL A 28 19.96 -13.19 38.63
N MET A 29 20.72 -13.03 37.55
CA MET A 29 20.38 -12.07 36.51
C MET A 29 19.07 -12.48 35.81
N PRO A 30 18.11 -11.56 35.59
CA PRO A 30 16.87 -11.91 34.91
C PRO A 30 17.12 -12.30 33.46
N THR A 31 16.37 -13.27 32.97
CA THR A 31 16.42 -13.69 31.56
C THR A 31 15.89 -12.57 30.66
N ARG A 32 16.60 -12.31 29.57
CA ARG A 32 16.18 -11.33 28.57
C ARG A 32 14.83 -11.74 27.95
N GLY A 33 13.86 -10.82 27.96
CA GLY A 33 12.59 -11.00 27.26
C GLY A 33 12.76 -11.00 25.74
N MET A 34 11.76 -11.52 25.02
CA MET A 34 11.76 -11.48 23.56
C MET A 34 11.72 -10.04 23.02
N HIS A 35 12.46 -9.80 21.94
CA HIS A 35 12.44 -8.50 21.27
C HIS A 35 11.09 -8.27 20.56
N VAL A 36 10.60 -7.03 20.56
CA VAL A 36 9.27 -6.70 19.99
C VAL A 36 9.18 -7.10 18.51
N ASN A 37 10.24 -6.85 17.74
CA ASN A 37 10.31 -7.25 16.33
C ASN A 37 10.10 -8.74 16.12
N GLN A 38 10.66 -9.57 17.01
CA GLN A 38 10.48 -11.02 16.95
C GLN A 38 9.04 -11.41 17.30
N ILE A 39 8.41 -10.73 18.25
CA ILE A 39 7.00 -10.92 18.59
C ILE A 39 6.11 -10.57 17.39
N TRP A 40 6.35 -9.43 16.74
CA TRP A 40 5.63 -9.03 15.53
C TRP A 40 5.83 -10.02 14.40
N SER A 41 7.08 -10.43 14.12
CA SER A 41 7.33 -11.44 13.07
C SER A 41 6.64 -12.78 13.31
N GLN A 42 6.42 -13.17 14.58
CA GLN A 42 5.71 -14.41 14.91
C GLN A 42 4.19 -14.29 14.86
N LYS A 43 3.64 -13.12 15.21
CA LYS A 43 2.18 -12.90 15.29
C LYS A 43 1.56 -12.37 14.01
N SER A 44 2.31 -11.59 13.24
CA SER A 44 1.81 -10.91 12.05
C SER A 44 1.76 -11.84 10.83
N SER A 45 0.67 -11.78 10.08
CA SER A 45 0.52 -12.46 8.79
C SER A 45 0.71 -11.52 7.58
N PRO A 46 0.29 -10.23 7.62
CA PRO A 46 0.45 -9.32 6.50
C PRO A 46 1.92 -9.00 6.18
N ALA A 47 2.23 -8.85 4.89
CA ALA A 47 3.57 -8.51 4.43
C ALA A 47 4.04 -7.13 4.94
N ALA A 48 3.13 -6.16 5.05
CA ALA A 48 3.43 -4.83 5.57
C ALA A 48 3.92 -4.87 7.02
N GLU A 49 3.27 -5.68 7.87
CA GLU A 49 3.64 -5.85 9.27
C GLU A 49 4.96 -6.63 9.42
N GLN A 50 5.21 -7.61 8.56
CA GLN A 50 6.50 -8.32 8.49
C GLN A 50 7.65 -7.38 8.10
N ALA A 51 7.40 -6.47 7.15
CA ALA A 51 8.36 -5.43 6.79
C ALA A 51 8.58 -4.43 7.93
N ALA A 52 7.51 -3.99 8.60
CA ALA A 52 7.60 -3.11 9.77
C ALA A 52 8.34 -3.76 10.94
N ALA A 53 8.31 -5.09 11.07
CA ALA A 53 9.11 -5.85 12.04
C ALA A 53 10.59 -6.00 11.65
N GLY A 54 10.97 -5.64 10.42
CA GLY A 54 12.33 -5.82 9.89
C GLY A 54 12.61 -7.21 9.31
N SER A 55 11.59 -8.08 9.20
CA SER A 55 11.70 -9.40 8.55
C SER A 55 11.45 -9.27 7.05
N PHE A 56 12.34 -8.56 6.36
CA PHE A 56 12.18 -8.23 4.95
C PHE A 56 12.12 -9.48 4.05
N ASP A 57 12.93 -10.51 4.32
CA ASP A 57 12.90 -11.76 3.55
C ASP A 57 11.54 -12.45 3.61
N THR A 58 10.92 -12.48 4.79
CA THR A 58 9.59 -13.09 4.98
C THR A 58 8.53 -12.28 4.27
N ALA A 59 8.56 -10.95 4.40
CA ALA A 59 7.66 -10.06 3.68
C ALA A 59 7.77 -10.21 2.15
N MET A 60 8.99 -10.27 1.61
CA MET A 60 9.23 -10.48 0.18
C MET A 60 8.72 -11.84 -0.28
N ARG A 61 8.94 -12.91 0.49
CA ARG A 61 8.43 -14.25 0.17
C ARG A 61 6.90 -14.29 0.17
N LEU A 62 6.24 -13.60 1.11
CA LEU A 62 4.79 -13.48 1.16
C LEU A 62 4.25 -12.75 -0.07
N LEU A 63 4.82 -11.61 -0.43
CA LEU A 63 4.43 -10.83 -1.60
C LEU A 63 4.69 -11.57 -2.92
N HIS A 64 5.80 -12.31 -2.99
CA HIS A 64 6.08 -13.17 -4.13
C HIS A 64 5.01 -14.26 -4.28
N ARG A 65 4.67 -14.94 -3.19
CA ARG A 65 3.66 -16.01 -3.19
C ARG A 65 2.25 -15.51 -3.48
N GLN A 66 1.86 -14.36 -2.92
CA GLN A 66 0.48 -13.84 -3.00
C GLN A 66 0.22 -13.05 -4.28
N LEU A 67 1.19 -12.23 -4.70
CA LEU A 67 1.01 -11.26 -5.80
C LEU A 67 1.99 -11.48 -6.97
N GLY A 68 2.89 -12.46 -6.88
CA GLY A 68 3.84 -12.75 -7.96
C GLY A 68 4.95 -11.70 -8.13
N ILE A 69 5.19 -10.85 -7.13
CA ILE A 69 6.22 -9.81 -7.21
C ILE A 69 7.61 -10.45 -7.27
N LYS A 70 8.37 -10.14 -8.34
CA LYS A 70 9.75 -10.60 -8.53
C LYS A 70 10.78 -9.50 -8.33
N ASN A 71 10.46 -8.29 -8.79
CA ASN A 71 11.34 -7.13 -8.66
C ASN A 71 10.89 -6.26 -7.49
N PHE A 72 11.68 -6.25 -6.41
CA PHE A 72 11.41 -5.47 -5.20
C PHE A 72 12.11 -4.11 -5.19
N VAL A 73 12.87 -3.75 -6.23
CA VAL A 73 13.57 -2.46 -6.30
C VAL A 73 12.63 -1.27 -6.09
N PRO A 74 11.43 -1.20 -6.71
CA PRO A 74 10.50 -0.09 -6.49
C PRO A 74 9.92 -0.01 -5.07
N LEU A 75 9.91 -1.12 -4.34
CA LEU A 75 9.35 -1.21 -2.98
C LEU A 75 10.40 -0.93 -1.89
N ARG A 76 11.68 -0.84 -2.24
CA ARG A 76 12.77 -0.70 -1.26
C ARG A 76 12.58 0.48 -0.32
N SER A 77 12.26 1.66 -0.84
CA SER A 77 12.03 2.84 0.00
C SER A 77 10.83 2.62 0.92
N MET A 78 9.77 1.99 0.42
CA MET A 78 8.56 1.75 1.20
C MET A 78 8.78 0.76 2.35
N PHE A 79 9.61 -0.26 2.13
CA PHE A 79 10.01 -1.20 3.19
C PHE A 79 10.81 -0.51 4.30
N LEU A 80 11.70 0.41 3.92
CA LEU A 80 12.46 1.20 4.89
C LEU A 80 11.56 2.18 5.64
N ASP A 81 10.62 2.84 4.97
CA ASP A 81 9.64 3.72 5.58
C ASP A 81 8.79 2.96 6.61
N LEU A 82 8.34 1.75 6.29
CA LEU A 82 7.59 0.89 7.23
C LEU A 82 8.42 0.51 8.47
N PHE A 83 9.67 0.10 8.28
CA PHE A 83 10.53 -0.28 9.39
C PHE A 83 10.86 0.92 10.28
N THR A 84 11.21 2.05 9.68
CA THR A 84 11.55 3.27 10.44
C THR A 84 10.32 3.90 11.10
N GLY A 85 9.14 3.83 10.48
CA GLY A 85 7.90 4.38 11.02
C GLY A 85 7.31 3.60 12.20
N SER A 86 7.62 2.30 12.33
CA SER A 86 7.18 1.47 13.45
C SER A 86 8.10 1.55 14.68
N HIS A 87 9.28 2.18 14.55
CA HIS A 87 10.28 2.27 15.61
C HIS A 87 10.53 3.73 16.01
N SER A 88 10.58 3.97 17.32
CA SER A 88 11.02 5.22 17.91
C SER A 88 12.17 4.96 18.88
N TYR A 89 12.89 6.01 19.26
CA TYR A 89 14.09 5.89 20.05
C TYR A 89 14.09 6.94 21.15
N LEU A 90 14.19 6.51 22.41
CA LEU A 90 14.20 7.38 23.57
C LEU A 90 15.52 7.26 24.32
N ARG A 91 16.17 8.40 24.55
CA ARG A 91 17.36 8.46 25.40
C ARG A 91 16.92 8.68 26.84
N ALA A 92 17.05 7.65 27.67
CA ALA A 92 16.70 7.73 29.09
C ALA A 92 17.77 8.48 29.92
N LEU A 93 19.05 8.25 29.63
CA LEU A 93 20.18 8.85 30.34
C LEU A 93 21.21 9.35 29.33
N SER A 94 21.93 10.44 29.65
CA SER A 94 22.87 11.10 28.73
C SER A 94 24.01 10.19 28.25
N SER A 95 24.53 9.35 29.13
CA SER A 95 25.64 8.41 28.89
C SER A 95 25.21 6.99 28.53
N SER A 96 23.91 6.70 28.48
CA SER A 96 23.37 5.36 28.19
C SER A 96 23.02 5.22 26.70
N PRO A 97 23.12 4.02 26.11
CA PRO A 97 22.57 3.76 24.78
C PRO A 97 21.08 4.11 24.69
N VAL A 98 20.65 4.44 23.47
CA VAL A 98 19.26 4.82 23.21
C VAL A 98 18.37 3.58 23.29
N VAL A 99 17.21 3.73 23.94
CA VAL A 99 16.22 2.67 24.09
C VAL A 99 15.28 2.68 22.88
N SER A 100 15.18 1.54 22.20
CA SER A 100 14.21 1.35 21.12
C SER A 100 12.81 1.17 21.69
N LEU A 101 11.85 1.91 21.15
CA LEU A 101 10.44 1.89 21.50
C LEU A 101 9.63 1.51 20.26
N ALA A 102 8.86 0.43 20.38
CA ALA A 102 7.96 -0.02 19.34
C ALA A 102 6.67 0.82 19.34
N ILE A 103 6.30 1.35 18.18
CA ILE A 103 5.01 2.03 17.98
C ILE A 103 4.02 0.98 17.49
N GLU A 104 2.99 0.72 18.30
CA GLU A 104 1.96 -0.27 18.04
C GLU A 104 0.67 0.40 17.54
N ARG A 105 0.02 -0.20 16.55
CA ARG A 105 -1.30 0.21 16.08
C ARG A 105 -2.35 -0.15 17.12
N GLY A 106 -3.26 0.79 17.42
CA GLY A 106 -4.36 0.58 18.37
C GLY A 106 -3.95 0.62 19.83
N TRP A 107 -2.89 1.38 20.18
CA TRP A 107 -2.48 1.54 21.57
C TRP A 107 -3.61 2.09 22.45
N ASN A 108 -3.81 1.46 23.60
CA ASN A 108 -4.83 1.79 24.59
C ASN A 108 -4.23 1.68 26.00
N LYS A 109 -4.53 2.65 26.87
CA LYS A 109 -4.13 2.68 28.28
C LYS A 109 -4.58 1.45 29.09
N SER A 110 -5.71 0.83 28.74
CA SER A 110 -6.24 -0.36 29.43
C SER A 110 -5.74 -1.69 28.86
N ALA A 111 -4.90 -1.68 27.81
CA ALA A 111 -4.30 -2.89 27.29
C ALA A 111 -3.27 -3.45 28.29
N SER A 112 -3.31 -4.76 28.52
CA SER A 112 -2.35 -5.42 29.41
C SER A 112 -0.92 -5.24 28.85
N PRO A 113 0.09 -4.87 29.67
CA PRO A 113 1.47 -4.62 29.22
C PRO A 113 2.12 -5.80 28.48
N ASN A 114 1.60 -7.01 28.72
CA ASN A 114 2.11 -8.26 28.14
C ASN A 114 1.48 -8.61 26.78
N VAL A 115 0.40 -7.93 26.38
CA VAL A 115 -0.25 -8.15 25.07
C VAL A 115 0.15 -7.03 24.14
N ARG A 116 1.15 -7.34 23.30
CA ARG A 116 1.64 -6.45 22.23
C ARG A 116 0.70 -6.47 21.03
N GLY A 117 0.34 -5.28 20.55
CA GLY A 117 -0.42 -5.07 19.32
C GLY A 117 0.45 -5.15 18.07
N PRO A 118 -0.15 -5.12 16.86
CA PRO A 118 0.57 -5.09 15.60
C PRO A 118 1.36 -3.77 15.45
N PRO A 119 2.40 -3.72 14.60
CA PRO A 119 3.16 -2.50 14.36
C PRO A 119 2.28 -1.40 13.75
N ALA A 120 2.58 -0.14 14.08
CA ALA A 120 2.03 1.00 13.36
C ALA A 120 2.55 1.03 11.92
N LEU A 121 1.65 1.28 10.98
CA LEU A 121 1.95 1.32 9.55
C LEU A 121 1.84 2.75 9.05
N VAL A 122 2.75 3.13 8.16
CA VAL A 122 2.82 4.48 7.59
C VAL A 122 1.80 4.66 6.45
N TYR A 123 1.44 3.57 5.79
CA TYR A 123 0.53 3.56 4.64
C TYR A 123 -0.89 3.22 5.09
N HIS A 124 -1.83 4.04 4.62
CA HIS A 124 -3.25 3.90 4.88
C HIS A 124 -4.05 4.13 3.60
N PHE A 125 -5.20 3.47 3.51
CA PHE A 125 -6.12 3.60 2.38
C PHE A 125 -6.49 5.06 2.05
N SER A 126 -6.70 5.92 3.06
CA SER A 126 -7.03 7.34 2.86
C SER A 126 -5.98 8.11 2.03
N GLN A 127 -4.70 7.77 2.19
CA GLN A 127 -3.62 8.37 1.40
C GLN A 127 -3.69 7.98 -0.09
N LEU A 128 -4.26 6.81 -0.40
CA LEU A 128 -4.43 6.35 -1.78
C LEU A 128 -5.49 7.17 -2.52
N GLU A 129 -6.57 7.56 -1.84
CA GLU A 129 -7.59 8.44 -2.41
C GLU A 129 -7.05 9.83 -2.73
N GLU A 130 -6.21 10.38 -1.85
CA GLU A 130 -5.55 11.66 -2.08
C GLU A 130 -4.61 11.59 -3.29
N LYS A 131 -3.80 10.54 -3.38
CA LYS A 131 -2.95 10.26 -4.56
C LYS A 131 -3.78 10.11 -5.83
N LEU A 132 -4.95 9.45 -5.76
CA LEU A 132 -5.84 9.29 -6.91
C LEU A 132 -6.35 10.65 -7.41
N LYS A 133 -6.83 11.52 -6.51
CA LYS A 133 -7.26 12.88 -6.83
C LYS A 133 -6.10 13.70 -7.43
N ALA A 134 -4.89 13.57 -6.89
CA ALA A 134 -3.70 14.21 -7.44
C ALA A 134 -3.37 13.71 -8.86
N GLY A 135 -3.49 12.40 -9.11
CA GLY A 135 -3.30 11.80 -10.43
C GLY A 135 -4.30 12.32 -11.47
N TYR A 136 -5.58 12.50 -11.08
CA TYR A 136 -6.59 13.13 -11.94
C TYR A 136 -6.25 14.58 -12.28
N LYS A 137 -5.84 15.37 -11.29
CA LYS A 137 -5.41 16.76 -11.50
C LYS A 137 -4.21 16.85 -12.44
N ALA A 138 -3.21 15.99 -12.27
CA ALA A 138 -2.04 15.92 -13.14
C ALA A 138 -2.42 15.51 -14.58
N THR A 139 -3.39 14.60 -14.74
CA THR A 139 -3.91 14.19 -16.05
C THR A 139 -4.64 15.33 -16.74
N THR A 140 -5.50 16.06 -16.02
CA THR A 140 -6.25 17.21 -16.55
C THR A 140 -5.31 18.33 -16.99
N THR A 141 -4.23 18.57 -16.22
CA THR A 141 -3.22 19.60 -16.52
C THR A 141 -2.20 19.18 -17.58
N GLY A 142 -2.29 17.96 -18.13
CA GLY A 142 -1.40 17.46 -19.18
C GLY A 142 0.00 17.05 -18.69
N LYS A 143 0.23 16.99 -17.38
CA LYS A 143 1.50 16.52 -16.77
C LYS A 143 1.53 14.99 -16.72
N PHE A 144 1.56 14.35 -17.89
CA PHE A 144 1.37 12.89 -18.00
C PHE A 144 2.48 12.05 -17.40
N THR A 145 3.73 12.50 -17.45
CA THR A 145 4.85 11.82 -16.78
C THR A 145 4.66 11.78 -15.26
N GLU A 146 4.22 12.90 -14.69
CA GLU A 146 3.95 13.01 -13.26
C GLU A 146 2.71 12.20 -12.85
N ALA A 147 1.63 12.30 -13.64
CA ALA A 147 0.43 11.49 -13.43
C ALA A 147 0.77 9.99 -13.42
N LEU A 148 1.58 9.52 -14.39
CA LEU A 148 2.01 8.13 -14.48
C LEU A 148 2.80 7.70 -13.23
N ARG A 149 3.72 8.53 -12.72
CA ARG A 149 4.45 8.24 -11.47
C ARG A 149 3.52 8.14 -10.28
N ILE A 150 2.54 9.04 -10.15
CA ILE A 150 1.56 9.02 -9.07
C ILE A 150 0.74 7.74 -9.12
N PHE A 151 0.18 7.39 -10.29
CA PHE A 151 -0.62 6.17 -10.44
C PHE A 151 0.20 4.89 -10.17
N LEU A 152 1.45 4.81 -10.64
CA LEU A 152 2.35 3.70 -10.30
C LEU A 152 2.63 3.63 -8.80
N SER A 153 2.80 4.78 -8.14
CA SER A 153 3.02 4.82 -6.69
C SER A 153 1.84 4.25 -5.92
N ILE A 154 0.60 4.42 -6.40
CA ILE A 154 -0.60 3.82 -5.80
C ILE A 154 -0.51 2.30 -5.88
N LEU A 155 -0.23 1.74 -7.07
CA LEU A 155 -0.09 0.28 -7.24
C LEU A 155 1.03 -0.33 -6.37
N HIS A 156 2.13 0.40 -6.16
CA HIS A 156 3.20 -0.05 -5.28
C HIS A 156 2.85 0.04 -3.79
N THR A 157 1.97 0.96 -3.40
CA THR A 157 1.55 1.13 -2.00
C THR A 157 0.51 0.08 -1.59
N ILE A 158 -0.39 -0.32 -2.50
CA ILE A 158 -1.49 -1.27 -2.21
C ILE A 158 -1.05 -2.58 -1.54
N PRO A 159 0.02 -3.27 -1.98
CA PRO A 159 0.49 -4.49 -1.32
C PRO A 159 0.92 -4.33 0.14
N LEU A 160 1.16 -3.08 0.56
CA LEU A 160 1.64 -2.70 1.89
C LEU A 160 0.55 -2.07 2.76
N ASP A 161 -0.67 -1.94 2.23
CA ASP A 161 -1.82 -1.44 2.98
C ASP A 161 -2.48 -2.58 3.76
N VAL A 162 -2.91 -2.31 4.99
CA VAL A 162 -3.58 -3.31 5.85
C VAL A 162 -5.00 -2.83 6.12
N VAL A 163 -5.93 -3.58 5.54
CA VAL A 163 -7.35 -3.28 5.50
C VAL A 163 -8.11 -4.14 6.50
N GLU A 164 -9.12 -3.57 7.17
CA GLU A 164 -9.84 -4.23 8.26
C GLU A 164 -11.20 -4.78 7.83
N SER A 165 -11.83 -4.19 6.81
CA SER A 165 -13.16 -4.57 6.36
C SER A 165 -13.19 -5.17 4.95
N ARG A 166 -14.17 -6.05 4.70
CA ARG A 166 -14.43 -6.58 3.34
C ARG A 166 -14.85 -5.49 2.36
N ARG A 167 -15.42 -4.38 2.85
CA ARG A 167 -15.84 -3.25 2.02
C ARG A 167 -14.63 -2.54 1.43
N GLU A 168 -13.69 -2.14 2.28
CA GLU A 168 -12.43 -1.53 1.85
C GLU A 168 -11.63 -2.47 0.92
N VAL A 169 -11.67 -3.80 1.12
CA VAL A 169 -11.05 -4.75 0.18
C VAL A 169 -11.64 -4.63 -1.24
N ASN A 170 -12.95 -4.42 -1.36
CA ASN A 170 -13.59 -4.23 -2.67
C ASN A 170 -13.20 -2.87 -3.27
N GLU A 171 -13.15 -1.82 -2.45
CA GLU A 171 -12.72 -0.48 -2.88
C GLU A 171 -11.27 -0.48 -3.38
N VAL A 172 -10.35 -1.20 -2.71
CA VAL A 172 -8.97 -1.39 -3.18
C VAL A 172 -8.93 -2.14 -4.52
N LYS A 173 -9.76 -3.17 -4.71
CA LYS A 173 -9.83 -3.89 -5.99
C LYS A 173 -10.33 -3.00 -7.13
N GLU A 174 -11.36 -2.19 -6.87
CA GLU A 174 -11.84 -1.19 -7.83
C GLU A 174 -10.76 -0.16 -8.14
N LEU A 175 -10.04 0.32 -7.12
CA LEU A 175 -8.91 1.23 -7.28
C LEU A 175 -7.82 0.64 -8.19
N ILE A 176 -7.45 -0.64 -8.03
CA ILE A 176 -6.49 -1.31 -8.92
C ILE A 176 -6.96 -1.24 -10.37
N ILE A 177 -8.24 -1.54 -10.62
CA ILE A 177 -8.82 -1.52 -11.97
C ILE A 177 -8.70 -0.12 -12.56
N ILE A 178 -9.14 0.91 -11.81
CA ILE A 178 -9.07 2.31 -12.25
C ILE A 178 -7.62 2.69 -12.57
N VAL A 179 -6.71 2.50 -11.63
CA VAL A 179 -5.31 2.95 -11.76
C VAL A 179 -4.60 2.23 -12.91
N LYS A 180 -4.87 0.93 -13.12
CA LYS A 180 -4.36 0.16 -14.26
C LYS A 180 -4.76 0.77 -15.61
N GLU A 181 -6.03 1.18 -15.76
CA GLU A 181 -6.54 1.80 -16.99
C GLU A 181 -5.87 3.15 -17.27
N TYR A 182 -5.63 3.96 -16.23
CA TYR A 182 -4.89 5.22 -16.36
C TYR A 182 -3.42 5.01 -16.72
N ILE A 183 -2.73 4.08 -16.07
CA ILE A 183 -1.32 3.77 -16.37
C ILE A 183 -1.17 3.35 -17.82
N LEU A 184 -2.00 2.40 -18.27
CA LEU A 184 -1.97 1.88 -19.62
C LEU A 184 -2.22 2.99 -20.65
N GLY A 185 -3.25 3.80 -20.43
CA GLY A 185 -3.58 4.93 -21.31
C GLY A 185 -2.49 6.00 -21.37
N LEU A 186 -1.94 6.39 -20.22
CA LEU A 186 -0.86 7.38 -20.14
C LEU A 186 0.44 6.87 -20.77
N GLN A 187 0.77 5.59 -20.62
CA GLN A 187 1.92 4.98 -21.29
C GLN A 187 1.76 5.03 -22.81
N MET A 188 0.56 4.73 -23.33
CA MET A 188 0.28 4.84 -24.76
C MET A 188 0.43 6.28 -25.26
N GLU A 189 -0.11 7.26 -24.53
CA GLU A 189 -0.03 8.68 -24.92
C GLU A 189 1.41 9.22 -24.85
N LEU A 190 2.18 8.84 -23.83
CA LEU A 190 3.60 9.20 -23.75
C LEU A 190 4.37 8.56 -24.91
N LYS A 191 4.14 7.27 -25.19
CA LYS A 191 4.82 6.60 -26.30
C LYS A 191 4.47 7.24 -27.64
N ARG A 192 3.21 7.59 -27.85
CA ARG A 192 2.74 8.30 -29.05
C ARG A 192 3.48 9.62 -29.27
N ARG A 193 3.76 10.38 -28.20
CA ARG A 193 4.48 11.67 -28.27
C ARG A 193 5.97 11.49 -28.60
N GLU A 194 6.57 10.36 -28.25
CA GLU A 194 7.96 10.04 -28.60
C GLU A 194 8.12 9.62 -30.08
N MET A 195 7.12 8.94 -30.64
CA MET A 195 7.17 8.45 -32.02
C MET A 195 7.16 9.64 -32.99
N LYS A 196 8.26 9.90 -33.70
CA LYS A 196 8.34 10.90 -34.77
C LYS A 196 8.38 10.18 -36.13
N GLY A 197 7.58 10.63 -37.08
CA GLY A 197 7.62 10.15 -38.48
C GLY A 197 6.64 9.03 -38.83
N ASP A 198 6.17 8.23 -37.87
CA ASP A 198 5.16 7.19 -38.12
C ASP A 198 3.75 7.67 -37.79
N SER A 199 3.10 8.28 -38.78
CA SER A 199 1.76 8.83 -38.62
C SER A 199 0.68 7.77 -38.43
N THR A 200 0.87 6.55 -38.94
CA THR A 200 -0.08 5.45 -38.80
C THR A 200 -0.06 4.94 -37.37
N ARG A 201 1.13 4.68 -36.83
CA ARG A 201 1.28 4.21 -35.45
C ARG A 201 0.80 5.24 -34.43
N GLN A 202 0.98 6.53 -34.71
CA GLN A 202 0.43 7.59 -33.86
C GLN A 202 -1.11 7.56 -33.79
N GLN A 203 -1.79 7.25 -34.90
CA GLN A 203 -3.25 7.09 -34.91
C GLN A 203 -3.69 5.86 -34.13
N GLU A 204 -3.03 4.73 -34.33
CA GLU A 204 -3.34 3.48 -33.63
C GLU A 204 -3.25 3.67 -32.12
N LEU A 205 -2.15 4.25 -31.64
CA LEU A 205 -1.96 4.53 -30.21
C LEU A 205 -3.02 5.49 -29.66
N ALA A 206 -3.37 6.53 -30.42
CA ALA A 206 -4.45 7.44 -30.03
C ALA A 206 -5.79 6.72 -29.98
N ALA A 207 -6.08 5.85 -30.95
CA ALA A 207 -7.30 5.05 -31.01
C ALA A 207 -7.40 4.06 -29.85
N TYR A 208 -6.32 3.36 -29.51
CA TYR A 208 -6.28 2.45 -28.37
C TYR A 208 -6.52 3.19 -27.05
N PHE A 209 -5.94 4.38 -26.88
CA PHE A 209 -6.17 5.18 -25.68
C PHE A 209 -7.65 5.56 -25.50
N THR A 210 -8.42 5.75 -26.59
CA THR A 210 -9.87 6.01 -26.49
C THR A 210 -10.70 4.85 -25.91
N HIS A 211 -10.13 3.65 -25.79
CA HIS A 211 -10.80 2.47 -25.25
C HIS A 211 -10.46 2.20 -23.77
N CYS A 212 -9.51 2.94 -23.18
CA CYS A 212 -9.24 2.87 -21.75
C CYS A 212 -10.45 3.37 -20.95
N ASN A 213 -10.78 2.66 -19.87
CA ASN A 213 -11.90 3.03 -19.01
C ASN A 213 -11.52 4.16 -18.04
N LEU A 214 -11.58 5.40 -18.54
CA LEU A 214 -11.24 6.61 -17.79
C LEU A 214 -12.50 7.32 -17.27
N GLN A 215 -12.31 8.23 -16.31
CA GLN A 215 -13.39 9.15 -15.95
C GLN A 215 -13.81 10.00 -17.15
N THR A 216 -15.11 10.31 -17.24
CA THR A 216 -15.72 11.03 -18.36
C THR A 216 -14.95 12.28 -18.81
N PRO A 217 -14.43 13.15 -17.90
CA PRO A 217 -13.65 14.31 -18.32
C PRO A 217 -12.38 13.95 -19.09
N HIS A 218 -11.64 12.94 -18.62
CA HIS A 218 -10.41 12.50 -19.27
C HIS A 218 -10.69 11.74 -20.57
N LEU A 219 -11.72 10.89 -20.60
CA LEU A 219 -12.15 10.20 -21.83
C LEU A 219 -12.49 11.19 -22.95
N ARG A 220 -13.17 12.29 -22.61
CA ARG A 220 -13.48 13.36 -23.56
C ARG A 220 -12.22 14.00 -24.13
N LEU A 221 -11.23 14.32 -23.29
CA LEU A 221 -9.95 14.87 -23.75
C LEU A 221 -9.22 13.88 -24.67
N THR A 222 -9.22 12.60 -24.33
CA THR A 222 -8.62 11.55 -25.16
C THR A 222 -9.31 11.43 -26.52
N LEU A 223 -10.64 11.46 -26.57
CA LEU A 223 -11.41 11.44 -27.82
C LEU A 223 -11.12 12.66 -28.70
N LEU A 224 -11.08 13.87 -28.12
CA LEU A 224 -10.74 15.10 -28.84
C LEU A 224 -9.33 15.06 -29.44
N SER A 225 -8.37 14.54 -28.68
CA SER A 225 -7.00 14.33 -29.14
C SER A 225 -6.95 13.35 -30.31
N ALA A 226 -7.60 12.19 -30.18
CA ALA A 226 -7.64 11.17 -31.23
C ALA A 226 -8.33 11.67 -32.52
N MET A 227 -9.43 12.42 -32.39
CA MET A 227 -10.08 13.08 -33.52
C MET A 227 -9.13 14.01 -34.26
N SER A 228 -8.41 14.86 -33.52
CA SER A 228 -7.48 15.83 -34.11
C SER A 228 -6.34 15.14 -34.87
N ILE A 229 -5.84 14.02 -34.35
CA ILE A 229 -4.76 13.24 -34.97
C ILE A 229 -5.25 12.54 -36.24
N CYS A 230 -6.38 11.83 -36.18
CA CYS A 230 -6.93 11.13 -37.34
C CYS A 230 -7.38 12.09 -38.45
N TYR A 231 -7.90 13.26 -38.09
CA TYR A 231 -8.33 14.28 -39.05
C TYR A 231 -7.16 14.83 -39.87
N LYS A 232 -6.01 15.10 -39.22
CA LYS A 232 -4.80 15.63 -39.89
C LYS A 232 -4.30 14.76 -41.04
N VAL A 233 -4.50 13.45 -40.95
CA VAL A 233 -4.06 12.45 -41.93
C VAL A 233 -5.21 12.06 -42.87
N LYS A 234 -6.35 12.76 -42.80
CA LYS A 234 -7.54 12.52 -43.63
C LYS A 234 -8.22 11.17 -43.40
N ASN A 235 -8.03 10.54 -42.24
CA ASN A 235 -8.79 9.35 -41.87
C ASN A 235 -10.18 9.75 -41.32
N LEU A 236 -11.06 10.16 -42.23
CA LEU A 236 -12.36 10.75 -41.90
C LEU A 236 -13.34 9.73 -41.31
N ALA A 237 -13.29 8.47 -41.75
CA ALA A 237 -14.16 7.41 -41.25
C ALA A 237 -13.96 7.17 -39.75
N THR A 238 -12.71 7.00 -39.31
CA THR A 238 -12.39 6.80 -37.89
C THR A 238 -12.64 8.07 -37.08
N THR A 239 -12.32 9.25 -37.63
CA THR A 239 -12.62 10.54 -36.99
C THR A 239 -14.12 10.70 -36.72
N SER A 240 -14.96 10.32 -37.68
CA SER A 240 -16.43 10.36 -37.55
C SER A 240 -16.93 9.46 -36.41
N ASN A 241 -16.33 8.29 -36.24
CA ASN A 241 -16.65 7.38 -35.12
C ASN A 241 -16.27 7.98 -33.76
N PHE A 242 -15.09 8.59 -33.65
CA PHE A 242 -14.70 9.29 -32.41
C PHE A 242 -15.60 10.49 -32.10
N ALA A 243 -15.99 11.26 -33.12
CA ALA A 243 -16.90 12.39 -32.98
C ALA A 243 -18.27 11.93 -32.44
N ARG A 244 -18.83 10.84 -32.98
CA ARG A 244 -20.08 10.24 -32.46
C ARG A 244 -19.94 9.85 -30.99
N ARG A 245 -18.90 9.09 -30.63
CA ARG A 245 -18.63 8.69 -29.24
C ARG A 245 -18.49 9.90 -28.32
N PHE A 246 -17.80 10.94 -28.76
CA PHE A 246 -17.63 12.19 -28.00
C PHE A 246 -18.97 12.88 -27.72
N VAL A 247 -19.84 12.97 -28.72
CA VAL A 247 -21.20 13.55 -28.58
C VAL A 247 -22.06 12.70 -27.65
N THR A 248 -22.07 11.37 -27.80
CA THR A 248 -22.82 10.47 -26.92
C THR A 248 -22.41 10.65 -25.45
N GLN A 249 -21.10 10.69 -25.18
CA GLN A 249 -20.56 10.94 -23.83
C GLN A 249 -20.94 12.31 -23.26
N ARG A 250 -21.23 13.30 -24.12
CA ARG A 250 -21.71 14.63 -23.69
C ARG A 250 -23.19 14.61 -23.29
N LEU A 251 -23.99 13.79 -23.95
CA LEU A 251 -25.43 13.67 -23.69
C LEU A 251 -25.71 12.89 -22.41
N THR A 252 -24.98 11.80 -22.16
CA THR A 252 -25.13 10.98 -20.95
C THR A 252 -24.77 11.71 -19.65
N SER A 253 -23.91 12.74 -19.70
CA SER A 253 -23.61 13.55 -18.51
C SER A 253 -24.64 14.67 -18.24
N LYS A 254 -25.61 14.87 -19.14
CA LYS A 254 -26.66 15.90 -19.01
C LYS A 254 -27.99 15.33 -18.55
N THR A 255 -28.13 14.01 -18.49
CA THR A 255 -29.27 13.32 -17.88
C THR A 255 -28.96 13.06 -16.41
N PRO A 256 -29.46 13.87 -15.47
CA PRO A 256 -29.47 13.48 -14.07
C PRO A 256 -30.44 12.30 -13.93
N ASN A 257 -29.94 11.16 -13.42
CA ASN A 257 -30.78 10.28 -12.62
C ASN A 257 -30.78 10.84 -11.19
#